data_AF-A0A6W0BJ24-F1
#
_entry.id   AF-A0A6W0BJ24-F1
#
_cell.length_a   1.000
_cell.length_b   1.000
_cell.length_c   1.000
_cell.angle_alpha   90.00
_cell.angle_beta   90.00
_cell.angle_gamma   90.00
#
_symmetry.space_group_name_H-M   'P 1'
#
loop_
_entity.id
_entity.type
_entity.pdbx_description
1 polymer ?
#
loop_
_entity_poly.entity_id
_entity_poly.type
_entity_poly.pdbx_seq_one_letter_code
_entity_poly.pdbx_strand_id
1 'polypeptide(L)' 'TSYTRILLECRMKKASELIVMQEGAVKKVAYQCGYSSVPYFISQFRKYYGYTPSRCRPDGNLFKK' A
#
# COMPACT_ATOMS: atom_id res chain seq x y z
N THR A 1 -9.53 -11.81 -17.02
CA THR A 1 -8.76 -10.83 -16.22
C THR A 1 -9.41 -9.47 -16.37
N SER A 2 -9.97 -8.90 -15.29
CA SER A 2 -10.56 -7.56 -15.36
C SER A 2 -9.45 -6.52 -15.31
N TYR A 3 -9.48 -5.52 -16.20
CA TYR A 3 -8.52 -4.41 -16.24
C TYR A 3 -8.33 -3.76 -14.86
N THR A 4 -9.43 -3.62 -14.10
CA THR A 4 -9.41 -3.04 -12.75
C THR A 4 -8.60 -3.85 -11.75
N ARG A 5 -8.58 -5.18 -11.87
CA ARG A 5 -7.78 -6.07 -11.02
C ARG A 5 -6.29 -5.90 -11.30
N ILE A 6 -5.90 -5.92 -12.57
CA ILE A 6 -4.49 -5.74 -12.99
C ILE A 6 -3.98 -4.38 -12.51
N LEU A 7 -4.78 -3.32 -12.71
CA LEU A 7 -4.42 -1.97 -12.25
C LEU A 7 -4.27 -1.90 -10.72
N LEU A 8 -5.18 -2.55 -9.97
CA LEU A 8 -5.10 -2.64 -8.52
C LEU A 8 -3.82 -3.36 -8.08
N GLU A 9 -3.51 -4.52 -8.65
CA GLU A 9 -2.30 -5.29 -8.34
C GLU A 9 -1.03 -4.48 -8.59
N CYS A 10 -0.93 -3.80 -9.74
CA CYS A 10 0.20 -2.92 -10.05
C CYS A 10 0.35 -1.80 -9.00
N ARG A 11 -0.74 -1.13 -8.63
CA ARG A 11 -0.72 -0.06 -7.61
C ARG A 11 -0.31 -0.58 -6.24
N MET A 12 -0.82 -1.75 -5.84
CA MET A 12 -0.52 -2.35 -4.54
C MET A 12 0.92 -2.81 -4.44
N LYS A 13 1.44 -3.49 -5.48
CA LYS A 13 2.85 -3.87 -5.57
C LYS A 13 3.75 -2.64 -5.45
N LYS A 14 3.47 -1.59 -6.24
CA LYS A 14 4.26 -0.37 -6.19
C LYS A 14 4.21 0.32 -4.82
N ALA A 15 3.03 0.34 -4.20
CA ALA A 15 2.88 0.88 -2.86
C ALA A 15 3.74 0.14 -1.83
N SER A 16 3.74 -1.20 -1.88
CA SER A 16 4.52 -2.01 -0.94
C SER A 16 6.03 -1.76 -1.05
N GLU A 17 6.57 -1.67 -2.27
CA GLU A 17 7.97 -1.30 -2.52
C GLU A 17 8.30 0.07 -1.93
N LEU A 18 7.45 1.07 -2.23
CA LEU A 18 7.66 2.44 -1.78
C LEU A 18 7.58 2.58 -0.26
N ILE A 19 6.72 1.81 0.42
CA ILE A 19 6.60 1.85 1.88
C ILE A 19 7.85 1.26 2.54
N VAL A 20 8.43 0.20 1.98
CA VAL A 20 9.68 -0.39 2.48
C VAL A 20 10.86 0.56 2.25
N MET A 21 10.89 1.25 1.10
CA MET A 21 11.96 2.20 0.75
C MET A 21 11.84 3.57 1.43
N GLN A 22 10.63 4.08 1.64
CA GLN A 22 10.38 5.37 2.28
C GLN A 22 9.76 5.13 3.66
N GLU A 23 10.61 5.06 4.69
CA GLU A 23 10.18 5.03 6.08
C GLU A 23 9.17 6.17 6.38
N GLY A 24 7.89 5.81 6.51
CA GLY A 24 6.89 6.63 7.18
C GLY A 24 5.99 7.54 6.33
N ALA A 25 6.23 7.73 5.03
CA ALA A 25 5.44 8.69 4.25
C ALA A 25 4.24 8.08 3.50
N VAL A 26 3.34 7.37 4.20
CA VAL A 26 2.12 6.73 3.62
C VAL A 26 1.32 7.67 2.72
N LYS A 27 1.22 8.95 3.09
CA LYS A 27 0.56 10.00 2.30
C LYS A 27 1.23 10.21 0.94
N LYS A 28 2.56 10.24 0.90
CA LYS A 28 3.34 10.42 -0.33
C LYS A 28 3.21 9.19 -1.23
N VAL A 29 3.25 8.00 -0.64
CA VAL A 29 3.03 6.74 -1.37
C VAL A 29 1.64 6.69 -2.00
N ALA A 30 0.59 7.10 -1.28
CA ALA A 30 -0.77 7.14 -1.83
C ALA A 30 -0.84 7.99 -3.10
N TYR A 31 -0.27 9.19 -3.08
CA TYR A 31 -0.23 10.08 -4.25
C TYR A 31 0.62 9.50 -5.38
N GLN A 32 1.78 8.90 -5.08
CA GLN A 32 2.62 8.23 -6.08
C GLN A 32 1.94 7.04 -6.75
N CYS A 33 1.05 6.34 -6.03
CA CYS A 33 0.26 5.23 -6.56
C CYS A 33 -1.03 5.68 -7.27
N GLY A 34 -1.24 6.99 -7.47
CA GLY A 34 -2.38 7.55 -8.19
C GLY A 34 -3.68 7.60 -7.38
N TYR A 35 -3.59 7.69 -6.04
CA TYR A 35 -4.74 7.91 -5.17
C TYR A 35 -4.86 9.36 -4.75
N SER A 36 -6.03 9.96 -4.99
CA SER A 36 -6.36 11.32 -4.52
C SER A 36 -6.72 11.36 -3.02
N SER A 37 -7.11 10.21 -2.46
CA SER A 37 -7.56 10.10 -1.07
C SER A 37 -6.73 9.06 -0.31
N VAL A 38 -5.95 9.54 0.67
CA VAL A 38 -5.11 8.69 1.54
C VAL A 38 -5.95 7.67 2.33
N PRO A 39 -7.12 8.03 2.93
CA PRO A 39 -7.98 7.05 3.59
C PRO A 39 -8.46 5.93 2.66
N TYR A 40 -8.77 6.27 1.41
CA TYR A 40 -9.20 5.27 0.42
C TYR A 40 -8.05 4.32 0.05
N PHE A 41 -6.84 4.86 -0.15
CA PHE A 41 -5.63 4.08 -0.34
C PHE A 41 -5.39 3.11 0.83
N ILE A 42 -5.44 3.59 2.07
CA ILE A 42 -5.24 2.76 3.27
C ILE A 42 -6.26 1.61 3.33
N SER A 43 -7.53 1.90 3.04
CA SER A 43 -8.59 0.89 3.01
C SER A 43 -8.34 -0.17 1.94
N GLN A 44 -7.96 0.25 0.73
CA GLN A 44 -7.61 -0.67 -0.37
C GLN A 44 -6.37 -1.52 -0.05
N PHE A 45 -5.32 -0.88 0.47
CA PHE A 45 -4.09 -1.56 0.88
C PHE A 45 -4.36 -2.60 1.97
N ARG A 46 -5.17 -2.25 2.97
CA ARG A 46 -5.58 -3.17 4.03
C ARG A 46 -6.44 -4.31 3.52
N LYS A 47 -7.33 -4.07 2.56
CA LYS A 47 -8.12 -5.13 1.90
C LYS A 47 -7.24 -6.08 1.09
N TYR A 48 -6.18 -5.56 0.45
CA TYR A 48 -5.30 -6.34 -0.40
C TYR A 48 -4.27 -7.16 0.40
N TYR A 49 -3.63 -6.55 1.41
CA TYR A 49 -2.54 -7.17 2.18
C TYR A 49 -2.96 -7.68 3.57
N GLY A 50 -4.13 -7.28 4.07
CA GLY A 50 -4.61 -7.63 5.42
C GLY A 50 -4.10 -6.72 6.54
N TYR A 51 -3.21 -5.77 6.26
CA TYR A 51 -2.65 -4.82 7.23
C TYR A 51 -2.53 -3.41 6.66
N THR A 52 -2.41 -2.41 7.53
CA THR A 52 -2.26 -1.01 7.11
C THR A 52 -0.83 -0.72 6.63
N PRO A 53 -0.65 0.16 5.62
CA PRO A 53 0.67 0.52 5.12
C PRO A 53 1.60 1.10 6.21
N SER A 54 1.05 1.81 7.21
CA SER A 54 1.81 2.31 8.36
C SER A 54 2.39 1.22 9.29
N ARG A 55 1.93 -0.04 9.16
CA ARG A 55 2.43 -1.18 9.94
C ARG A 55 3.49 -1.99 9.18
N CYS A 56 3.77 -1.63 7.92
CA CYS A 56 4.83 -2.25 7.15
C CYS A 56 6.16 -1.71 7.71
N ARG A 57 6.86 -2.49 8.53
CA ARG A 57 8.24 -2.18 8.93
C ARG A 57 9.20 -2.63 7.82
N PRO A 58 10.31 -1.91 7.60
CA PRO A 58 11.37 -2.34 6.67
C PRO A 58 12.02 -3.68 7.08
N ASP A 59 11.84 -4.10 8.32
CA ASP A 59 12.39 -5.33 8.91
C ASP A 59 11.65 -6.63 8.49
N GLY A 60 10.64 -6.59 7.62
CA GLY A 60 9.91 -7.79 7.18
C GLY A 60 9.08 -8.50 8.25
N ASN A 61 9.20 -8.11 9.53
CA ASN A 61 8.42 -8.64 10.63
C ASN A 61 6.99 -8.05 10.65
N LEU A 62 6.11 -8.78 9.96
CA LEU A 62 4.68 -8.56 9.97
C LEU A 62 4.11 -8.95 11.34
N PHE A 63 3.72 -7.97 12.16
CA PHE A 63 2.94 -8.23 13.37
C PHE A 63 1.55 -8.76 12.97
N LYS A 64 1.47 -10.08 12.82
CA LYS A 64 0.23 -10.86 12.81
C LYS A 64 -0.28 -10.86 14.26
N LYS A 65 -1.40 -10.20 14.51
CA LYS A 65 -2.18 -10.41 15.74
C LYS A 65 -3.32 -11.34 15.42
#